data_AF-A0A9C7Q356-F1
#
_entry.id   AF-A0A9C7Q356-F1
#
_cell.length_a   1.000
_cell.length_b   1.000
_cell.length_c   1.000
_cell.angle_alpha   90.00
_cell.angle_beta   90.00
_cell.angle_gamma   90.00
#
_symmetry.space_group_name_H-M   'P 1'
#
loop_
_entity.id
_entity.type
_entity.pdbx_description
1 polymer ?
#
loop_
_entity_poly.entity_id
_entity_poly.type
_entity_poly.pdbx_seq_one_letter_code
_entity_poly.pdbx_strand_id
1 'polypeptide(L)'
;MLESLGRAAQKLFDKTLGKRKVLESTKFFIYFAFPAGMVYFFGSGRYGLLDKFIERHPYIVYPPEAPRIDHDQLRLELKEMRRQKEKQALEGNKNEANNPSLSSSLR
;
A
#
# COMPACT_ATOMS: atom_id res chain seq x y z
N MET A 1 23.53 41.46 19.88
CA MET A 1 22.83 42.63 19.29
C MET A 1 21.34 42.40 19.10
N LEU A 2 20.85 41.24 18.63
CA LEU A 2 19.41 40.99 18.50
C LEU A 2 18.64 41.09 19.83
N GLU A 3 19.23 40.63 20.94
CA GLU A 3 18.57 40.66 22.24
C GLU A 3 18.32 42.07 22.79
N SER A 4 19.20 43.03 22.53
CA SER A 4 19.02 44.40 23.01
C SER A 4 17.91 45.12 22.23
N LEU A 5 17.80 44.83 20.94
CA LEU A 5 16.73 45.33 20.08
C LEU A 5 15.37 44.78 20.51
N GLY A 6 15.30 43.48 20.83
CA GLY A 6 14.08 42.83 21.33
C GLY A 6 13.59 43.45 22.64
N ARG A 7 14.48 43.66 23.62
CA ARG A 7 14.11 44.29 24.90
C ARG A 7 13.68 45.75 24.76
N ALA A 8 14.28 46.50 23.82
CA ALA A 8 13.89 47.89 23.54
C ALA A 8 12.51 47.97 22.88
N ALA A 9 12.23 47.08 21.92
CA ALA A 9 10.92 46.96 21.30
C ALA A 9 9.85 46.58 22.33
N GLN A 10 10.12 45.59 23.19
CA GLN A 10 9.18 45.16 24.23
C GLN A 10 8.81 46.30 25.20
N LYS A 11 9.79 47.10 25.62
CA LYS A 11 9.56 48.29 26.45
C LYS A 11 8.75 49.37 25.74
N LEU A 12 8.98 49.58 24.44
CA LEU A 12 8.22 50.53 23.64
C LEU A 12 6.77 50.07 23.46
N PHE A 13 6.54 48.78 23.21
CA PHE A 13 5.21 48.19 23.09
C PHE A 13 4.44 48.26 24.42
N ASP A 14 5.04 47.87 25.54
CA ASP A 14 4.40 47.95 26.86
C ASP A 14 4.08 49.40 27.29
N LYS A 15 4.86 50.38 26.82
CA LYS A 15 4.68 51.80 27.12
C LYS A 15 3.61 52.48 26.24
N THR A 16 3.42 52.00 25.02
CA THR A 16 2.50 52.59 24.01
C THR A 16 1.16 51.88 23.95
N LEU A 17 1.15 50.55 24.09
CA LEU A 17 -0.04 49.73 24.17
C LEU A 17 -0.08 49.03 25.53
N GLY A 18 -1.09 49.34 26.34
CA GLY A 18 -1.32 48.59 27.57
C GLY A 18 -1.52 47.10 27.26
N LYS A 19 -1.07 46.22 28.17
CA LYS A 19 -1.06 44.75 28.03
C LYS A 19 -2.37 44.16 27.47
N ARG A 20 -3.52 44.75 27.82
CA ARG A 20 -4.85 44.34 27.30
C ARG A 20 -5.02 44.62 25.80
N LYS A 21 -4.58 45.78 25.31
CA LYS A 21 -4.70 46.14 23.89
C LYS A 21 -3.84 45.26 23.00
N VAL A 22 -2.63 44.90 23.46
CA VAL A 22 -1.76 43.93 22.78
C VAL A 22 -2.43 42.55 22.71
N LEU A 23 -3.07 42.11 23.80
CA LEU A 23 -3.78 40.84 23.82
C LEU A 23 -4.94 40.81 22.81
N GLU A 24 -5.72 41.89 22.75
CA GLU A 24 -6.85 42.01 21.83
C GLU A 24 -6.41 42.07 20.36
N SER A 25 -5.38 42.85 20.01
CA SER A 25 -4.85 42.89 18.64
C SER A 25 -4.27 41.53 18.24
N THR A 26 -3.56 40.87 19.15
CA THR A 26 -2.99 39.54 18.90
C THR A 26 -4.10 38.51 18.66
N LYS A 27 -5.17 38.55 19.47
CA LYS A 27 -6.32 37.67 19.30
C LYS A 27 -6.99 37.87 17.93
N PHE A 28 -7.15 39.11 17.49
CA PHE A 28 -7.68 39.44 16.17
C PHE A 28 -6.79 38.89 15.05
N PHE A 29 -5.47 39.11 15.13
CA PHE A 29 -4.52 38.57 14.15
C PHE A 29 -4.56 37.05 14.09
N ILE A 30 -4.65 36.36 15.23
CA ILE A 30 -4.79 34.90 15.25
C ILE A 30 -6.08 34.48 14.55
N TYR A 31 -7.23 35.08 14.91
CA TYR A 31 -8.50 34.72 14.28
C TYR A 31 -8.58 35.04 12.79
N PHE A 32 -7.83 36.05 12.31
CA PHE A 32 -7.81 36.40 10.90
C PHE A 32 -6.78 35.56 10.13
N ALA A 33 -5.55 35.45 10.64
CA ALA A 33 -4.45 34.78 9.97
C ALA A 33 -4.61 33.25 10.01
N PHE A 34 -5.21 32.68 11.06
CA PHE A 34 -5.36 31.23 11.18
C PHE A 34 -6.28 30.64 10.09
N PRO A 35 -7.51 31.13 9.86
CA PRO A 35 -8.36 30.64 8.78
C PRO A 35 -7.78 30.94 7.40
N ALA A 36 -7.24 32.15 7.17
CA ALA A 36 -6.63 32.51 5.90
C ALA A 36 -5.41 31.62 5.57
N GLY A 37 -4.57 31.36 6.57
CA GLY A 37 -3.44 30.44 6.47
C GLY A 37 -3.88 29.00 6.20
N MET A 38 -4.93 28.54 6.88
CA MET A 38 -5.50 27.21 6.61
C MET A 38 -6.02 27.10 5.18
N VAL A 39 -6.78 28.07 4.68
CA VAL A 39 -7.27 28.04 3.29
C VAL A 39 -6.12 28.10 2.29
N TYR A 40 -5.06 28.86 2.57
CA TYR A 40 -3.89 28.90 1.70
C TYR A 40 -3.13 27.55 1.67
N PHE A 41 -2.91 26.95 2.84
CA PHE A 41 -2.19 25.67 2.95
C PHE A 41 -3.02 24.49 2.44
N PHE A 42 -4.30 24.40 2.83
CA PHE A 42 -5.16 23.25 2.56
C PHE A 42 -6.08 23.43 1.34
N GLY A 43 -6.42 24.67 0.97
CA GLY A 43 -7.35 24.99 -0.11
C GLY A 43 -6.74 24.99 -1.52
N SER A 44 -5.42 24.81 -1.65
CA SER A 44 -4.73 24.75 -2.95
C SER A 44 -4.96 23.46 -3.76
N GLY A 45 -5.93 22.62 -3.35
CA GLY A 45 -6.39 21.44 -4.10
C GLY A 45 -5.37 20.31 -4.21
N ARG A 46 -4.15 20.51 -3.70
CA ARG A 46 -3.12 19.48 -3.59
C ARG A 46 -3.21 18.84 -2.22
N TYR A 47 -4.02 17.80 -2.15
CA TYR A 47 -4.16 16.92 -0.99
C TYR A 47 -2.87 16.16 -0.65
N GLY A 48 -1.68 16.60 -1.05
CA GLY A 48 -0.43 15.82 -0.91
C GLY A 48 -0.07 15.42 0.53
N LEU A 49 -0.64 16.06 1.56
CA LEU A 49 -0.55 15.61 2.96
C LEU A 49 -1.64 14.58 3.31
N LEU A 50 -2.87 14.77 2.81
CA LEU A 50 -3.98 13.83 2.96
C LEU A 50 -3.74 12.55 2.17
N ASP A 51 -3.32 12.64 0.91
CA ASP A 51 -2.94 11.52 0.04
C ASP A 51 -1.86 10.66 0.70
N LYS A 52 -0.81 11.28 1.25
CA LYS A 52 0.22 10.56 2.03
C LYS A 52 -0.33 9.86 3.28
N PHE A 53 -1.36 10.40 3.90
CA PHE A 53 -2.02 9.76 5.05
C PHE A 53 -2.90 8.59 4.63
N ILE A 54 -3.60 8.73 3.51
CA ILE A 54 -4.45 7.70 2.91
C ILE A 54 -3.60 6.54 2.39
N GLU A 55 -2.44 6.82 1.78
CA GLU A 55 -1.48 5.80 1.35
C GLU A 55 -0.93 4.98 2.53
N ARG A 56 -0.73 5.60 3.69
CA ARG A 56 -0.20 4.92 4.89
C ARG A 56 -1.24 4.03 5.57
N HIS A 57 -2.52 4.36 5.43
CA HIS A 57 -3.64 3.61 6.00
C HIS A 57 -4.66 3.31 4.89
N PRO A 58 -4.34 2.38 3.98
CA PRO A 58 -5.25 2.04 2.89
C PRO A 58 -6.56 1.50 3.46
N TYR A 59 -7.66 2.22 3.24
CA TYR A 59 -8.99 1.81 3.67
C TYR A 59 -9.53 0.61 2.86
N ILE A 60 -8.99 0.40 1.66
CA ILE A 60 -9.31 -0.74 0.79
C ILE A 60 -8.08 -1.65 0.76
N VAL A 61 -8.18 -2.79 1.44
CA VAL A 61 -7.17 -3.85 1.38
C VAL A 61 -7.63 -4.84 0.31
N TYR A 62 -7.00 -4.79 -0.86
CA TYR A 62 -7.17 -5.87 -1.83
C TYR A 62 -6.48 -7.12 -1.29
N PRO A 63 -7.12 -8.29 -1.39
CA PRO A 63 -6.47 -9.54 -1.07
C PRO A 63 -5.21 -9.68 -1.95
N PRO A 64 -4.13 -10.28 -1.42
CA PRO A 64 -2.92 -10.50 -2.20
C PRO A 64 -3.28 -11.22 -3.49
N GLU A 65 -2.79 -10.69 -4.62
CA GLU A 65 -2.98 -11.33 -5.92
C GLU A 65 -2.50 -12.79 -5.82
N ALA A 66 -3.36 -13.73 -6.22
CA ALA A 66 -2.98 -15.14 -6.23
C ALA A 66 -1.69 -15.29 -7.06
N PRO A 67 -0.77 -16.20 -6.66
CA PRO A 67 0.46 -16.43 -7.42
C PRO A 67 0.10 -16.66 -8.88
N ARG A 68 0.69 -15.84 -9.76
CA ARG A 68 0.43 -15.94 -11.19
C ARG A 68 0.82 -17.34 -11.63
N ILE A 69 -0.17 -18.08 -12.11
CA ILE A 69 0.05 -19.45 -12.54
C ILE A 69 0.83 -19.40 -13.86
N ASP A 70 2.05 -19.95 -13.86
CA ASP A 70 2.86 -20.09 -15.07
C ASP A 70 2.26 -21.18 -15.98
N HIS A 71 1.44 -20.76 -16.93
CA HIS A 71 0.74 -21.66 -17.85
C HIS A 71 1.68 -22.54 -18.69
N ASP A 72 2.89 -22.06 -18.97
CA ASP A 72 3.87 -22.84 -19.74
C ASP A 72 4.51 -23.95 -18.90
N GLN A 73 4.79 -23.70 -17.61
CA GLN A 73 5.23 -24.75 -16.68
C GLN A 73 4.14 -25.81 -16.50
N LEU A 74 2.89 -25.39 -16.29
CA LEU A 74 1.77 -26.33 -16.21
C LEU A 74 1.62 -27.18 -17.47
N ARG A 75 1.78 -26.59 -18.67
CA ARG A 75 1.71 -27.33 -19.94
C ARG A 75 2.83 -28.35 -20.07
N LEU A 76 4.03 -28.06 -19.55
CA LEU A 76 5.16 -28.99 -19.53
C LEU A 76 4.87 -30.14 -18.56
N GLU A 77 4.47 -29.84 -17.33
CA GLU A 77 4.09 -30.84 -16.32
C GLU A 77 2.95 -31.75 -16.82
N LEU A 78 1.93 -31.18 -17.45
CA LEU A 78 0.82 -31.92 -18.06
C LEU A 78 1.27 -32.86 -19.20
N LYS A 79 2.25 -32.45 -20.00
CA LYS A 79 2.81 -33.28 -21.08
C LYS A 79 3.63 -34.42 -20.51
N GLU A 80 4.41 -34.18 -19.46
CA GLU A 80 5.20 -35.20 -18.78
C GLU A 80 4.32 -36.24 -18.10
N MET A 81 3.26 -35.82 -17.40
CA MET A 81 2.28 -36.73 -16.80
C MET A 81 1.60 -37.63 -17.85
N ARG A 82 1.28 -37.10 -19.04
CA ARG A 82 0.74 -37.93 -20.14
C ARG A 82 1.74 -38.97 -20.62
N ARG A 83 3.00 -38.59 -20.86
CA ARG A 83 4.04 -39.52 -21.28
C ARG A 83 4.29 -40.63 -20.25
N GLN A 84 4.23 -40.31 -18.95
CA GLN A 84 4.38 -41.30 -17.89
C GLN A 84 3.21 -42.30 -17.88
N LYS A 85 1.96 -41.82 -18.03
CA LYS A 85 0.78 -42.69 -18.15
C LYS A 85 0.85 -43.62 -19.36
N GLU A 86 1.31 -43.11 -20.50
CA GLU A 86 1.49 -43.92 -21.72
C GLU A 86 2.54 -45.02 -21.54
N LYS A 87 3.67 -44.70 -20.88
CA LYS A 87 4.70 -45.70 -20.56
C LYS A 87 4.17 -46.79 -19.62
N GLN A 88 3.43 -46.41 -18.57
CA GLN A 88 2.81 -47.37 -17.65
C GLN A 88 1.78 -48.27 -18.34
N ALA A 89 0.98 -47.72 -19.27
CA ALA A 89 0.03 -48.50 -20.06
C ALA A 89 0.74 -49.50 -21.00
N LEU A 90 1.87 -49.10 -21.60
CA LEU A 90 2.69 -49.97 -22.45
C LEU A 90 3.40 -51.07 -21.64
N GLU A 91 3.88 -50.75 -20.43
CA GLU A 91 4.48 -51.72 -19.53
C GLU A 91 3.43 -52.72 -18.99
N GLY A 92 2.23 -52.26 -18.65
CA GLY A 92 1.10 -53.11 -18.30
C GLY A 92 0.75 -54.11 -19.40
N ASN A 93 0.66 -53.66 -20.66
CA ASN A 93 0.35 -54.51 -21.82
C ASN A 93 1.48 -55.53 -22.11
N LYS A 94 2.75 -55.14 -21.97
CA LYS A 94 3.88 -56.09 -22.11
C LYS A 94 3.89 -57.15 -21.01
N ASN A 95 3.51 -56.80 -19.79
CA ASN A 95 3.41 -57.73 -18.68
C ASN A 95 2.21 -58.68 -18.83
N GLU A 96 1.12 -58.24 -19.45
CA GLU A 96 -0.01 -59.09 -19.85
C GLU A 96 0.36 -60.03 -21.02
N ALA A 97 1.07 -59.54 -22.03
CA ALA A 97 1.49 -60.33 -23.19
C ALA A 97 2.55 -61.40 -22.86
N ASN A 98 3.38 -61.18 -21.83
CA ASN A 98 4.43 -62.12 -21.40
C ASN A 98 3.96 -63.15 -20.36
N ASN A 99 2.71 -63.11 -19.92
CA ASN A 99 2.13 -64.06 -18.95
C ASN A 99 1.05 -64.94 -19.60
N PRO A 100 1.42 -66.03 -20.30
CA PRO A 100 0.47 -66.90 -21.00
C PRO A 100 -0.52 -67.64 -20.07
N SER A 101 -0.26 -67.67 -18.76
CA SER A 101 -1.03 -68.42 -17.75
C SER A 101 -2.37 -67.77 -17.35
N LEU A 102 -2.64 -66.51 -17.72
CA LEU A 102 -3.87 -65.81 -17.34
C LEU A 102 -5.00 -65.90 -18.38
N SER A 103 -4.70 -66.29 -19.63
CA SER A 103 -5.70 -66.41 -20.71
C SER A 103 -6.55 -67.69 -20.63
N SER A 104 -6.13 -68.68 -19.83
CA SER A 104 -6.81 -69.99 -19.71
C SER A 104 -7.85 -70.07 -18.59
N SER A 105 -8.03 -69.03 -17.77
CA SER A 105 -8.97 -69.04 -16.63
C SER A 105 -10.30 -68.30 -16.88
N LEU A 106 -10.58 -67.88 -18.11
CA LEU A 106 -11.79 -67.15 -18.52
C LEU A 106 -12.64 -67.89 -19.57
N ARG A 107 -12.53 -69.23 -19.63
CA ARG A 107 -13.44 -70.09 -20.41
C ARG A 107 -14.29 -70.96 -19.48
#